data_AF-A0A9D4A0Q4-F1
#
_entry.id   AF-A0A9D4A0Q4-F1
#
_cell.length_a   1.000
_cell.length_b   1.000
_cell.length_c   1.000
_cell.angle_alpha   90.00
_cell.angle_beta   90.00
_cell.angle_gamma   90.00
#
_symmetry.space_group_name_H-M   'P 1'
#
loop_
_entity.id
_entity.type
_entity.pdbx_description
1 polymer ?
#
loop_
_entity_poly.entity_id
_entity_poly.type
_entity_poly.pdbx_seq_one_letter_code
_entity_poly.pdbx_strand_id
1 'polypeptide(L)'
;MSAMSSYYDSQNNKEPLSFLPLGFLDRTEEKGLVVPSWAPQMEILGHGSTGGFLTHCGWNSVLESIANGVPMIAWPLYAEQRMNAVLLTEGINVALRPTVNQKGVVEREEMAKVIKCLMKGDQGLIIREEMSKYKDAAAKAVSESGSSTKALSQLVVKWKDMKSNFPYHHLIFTKFESALTFQ
;
A
#
# COMPACT_ATOMS: atom_id res chain seq x y z
N MET A 1 -8.47 1.76 23.54
CA MET A 1 -8.15 3.16 23.22
C MET A 1 -7.13 3.16 22.10
N SER A 2 -7.53 3.54 20.90
CA SER A 2 -6.75 3.44 19.66
C SER A 2 -5.70 4.55 19.60
N ALA A 3 -4.43 4.17 19.37
CA ALA A 3 -3.30 5.09 19.15
C ALA A 3 -3.47 6.02 17.93
N MET A 4 -4.51 5.80 17.10
CA MET A 4 -4.82 6.67 15.97
C MET A 4 -5.58 7.93 16.40
N SER A 5 -6.34 7.88 17.50
CA SER A 5 -7.18 9.00 17.94
C SER A 5 -6.38 10.15 18.56
N SER A 6 -5.15 9.93 18.98
CA SER A 6 -4.25 10.99 19.48
C SER A 6 -3.47 11.68 18.36
N TYR A 7 -3.56 11.21 17.11
CA TYR A 7 -2.85 11.81 15.97
C TYR A 7 -3.71 12.73 15.12
N TYR A 8 -5.03 12.49 15.08
CA TYR A 8 -5.99 13.36 14.41
C TYR A 8 -6.77 14.19 15.42
N ASP A 9 -6.12 15.19 16.01
CA ASP A 9 -6.86 16.33 16.54
C ASP A 9 -7.30 17.20 15.35
N SER A 10 -8.46 16.87 14.78
CA SER A 10 -9.12 17.68 13.75
C SER A 10 -9.58 19.06 14.27
N GLN A 11 -9.32 19.40 15.54
CA GLN A 11 -9.78 20.62 16.19
C GLN A 11 -8.65 21.54 16.67
N ASN A 12 -7.36 21.27 16.40
CA ASN A 12 -6.29 22.20 16.79
C ASN A 12 -5.09 22.24 15.81
N ASN A 13 -5.34 22.76 14.61
CA ASN A 13 -4.38 22.93 13.52
C ASN A 13 -3.39 24.09 13.73
N LYS A 14 -2.73 24.18 14.90
CA LYS A 14 -1.77 25.27 15.15
C LYS A 14 -0.34 24.91 14.80
N GLU A 15 0.11 23.66 14.99
CA GLU A 15 1.44 23.21 14.55
C GLU A 15 1.45 21.69 14.28
N PRO A 16 1.29 21.25 13.02
CA PRO A 16 1.11 19.84 12.68
C PRO A 16 2.33 18.96 12.94
N LEU A 17 3.49 19.54 13.28
CA LEU A 17 4.75 18.84 13.53
C LEU A 17 5.27 19.02 14.97
N SER A 18 4.48 19.63 15.86
CA SER A 18 4.87 19.94 17.25
C SER A 18 5.15 18.70 18.12
N PHE A 19 4.70 17.51 17.71
CA PHE A 19 4.99 16.26 18.39
C PHE A 19 6.40 15.72 18.13
N LEU A 20 7.15 16.29 17.19
CA LEU A 20 8.51 15.86 16.86
C LEU A 20 9.51 16.28 17.94
N PRO A 21 10.60 15.51 18.16
CA PRO A 21 11.63 15.89 19.13
C PRO A 21 12.28 17.23 18.79
N LEU A 22 12.67 17.98 19.82
CA LEU A 22 13.34 19.28 19.67
C LEU A 22 14.57 19.19 18.72
N GLY A 23 14.63 20.11 17.76
CA GLY A 23 15.68 20.20 16.74
C GLY A 23 15.69 19.06 15.73
N PHE A 24 14.65 18.23 15.64
CA PHE A 24 14.59 17.13 14.66
C PHE A 24 14.61 17.64 13.22
N LEU A 25 13.82 18.67 12.91
CA LEU A 25 13.75 19.26 11.57
C LEU A 25 15.11 19.85 11.18
N ASP A 26 15.73 20.65 12.05
CA ASP A 26 17.04 21.26 11.83
C ASP A 26 18.12 20.20 11.53
N ARG A 27 18.14 19.10 12.28
CA ARG A 27 19.12 18.01 12.08
C ARG A 27 18.91 17.20 10.80
N THR A 28 17.74 17.31 10.16
CA THR A 28 17.35 16.48 9.01
C THR A 28 17.15 17.27 7.72
N GLU A 29 17.19 18.60 7.75
CA GLU A 29 16.89 19.49 6.62
C GLU A 29 17.60 19.12 5.30
N GLU A 30 18.88 18.74 5.35
CA GLU A 30 19.65 18.40 4.14
C GLU A 30 19.35 16.99 3.57
N LYS A 31 18.69 16.11 4.35
CA LYS A 31 18.57 14.67 4.04
C LYS A 31 17.16 14.11 4.14
N GLY A 32 16.22 14.89 4.67
CA GLY A 32 14.87 14.46 4.96
C GLY A 32 13.87 15.58 4.72
N LEU A 33 12.70 15.19 4.20
CA LEU A 33 11.56 16.06 4.02
C LEU A 33 10.39 15.48 4.82
N VAL A 34 9.75 16.30 5.65
CA VAL A 34 8.55 15.90 6.41
C VAL A 34 7.35 16.62 5.82
N VAL A 35 6.44 15.84 5.23
CA VAL A 35 5.19 16.35 4.65
C VAL A 35 4.03 16.02 5.61
N PRO A 36 3.31 17.01 6.16
CA PRO A 36 2.19 16.74 7.06
C PRO A 36 0.98 16.18 6.29
N SER A 37 0.20 15.35 6.97
CA SER A 37 -1.10 14.80 6.53
C SER A 37 -1.07 13.88 5.30
N TRP A 38 -0.71 14.37 4.12
CA TRP A 38 -0.82 13.62 2.87
C TRP A 38 0.32 13.93 1.91
N ALA A 39 0.76 12.90 1.19
CA ALA A 39 1.77 12.99 0.14
C ALA A 39 1.30 12.20 -1.10
N PRO A 40 1.72 12.60 -2.31
CA PRO A 40 1.39 11.93 -3.56
C PRO A 40 2.12 10.57 -3.67
N GLN A 41 1.59 9.55 -2.98
CA GLN A 41 2.27 8.26 -2.76
C GLN A 41 2.61 7.55 -4.07
N MET A 42 1.71 7.55 -5.04
CA MET A 42 1.93 6.89 -6.33
C MET A 42 3.10 7.51 -7.08
N GLU A 43 3.17 8.84 -7.10
CA GLU A 43 4.23 9.60 -7.74
C GLU A 43 5.56 9.39 -7.02
N ILE A 44 5.55 9.36 -5.68
CA ILE A 44 6.74 9.07 -4.88
C ILE A 44 7.25 7.65 -5.16
N LEU A 45 6.38 6.64 -5.14
CA LEU A 45 6.78 5.25 -5.40
C LEU A 45 7.23 5.03 -6.85
N GLY A 46 6.67 5.78 -7.81
CA GLY A 46 7.10 5.76 -9.20
C GLY A 46 8.38 6.56 -9.50
N HIS A 47 8.88 7.33 -8.53
CA HIS A 47 10.06 8.17 -8.73
C HIS A 47 11.35 7.35 -8.64
N GLY A 48 12.28 7.53 -9.61
CA GLY A 48 13.54 6.77 -9.68
C GLY A 48 14.50 6.97 -8.51
N SER A 49 14.30 8.02 -7.69
CA SER A 49 15.08 8.23 -6.45
C SER A 49 14.55 7.45 -5.24
N THR A 50 13.38 6.80 -5.36
CA THR A 50 12.78 6.05 -4.25
C THR A 50 13.41 4.66 -4.16
N GLY A 51 14.24 4.47 -3.12
CA GLY A 51 14.97 3.21 -2.91
C GLY A 51 14.33 2.23 -1.93
N GLY A 52 13.28 2.64 -1.21
CA GLY A 52 12.60 1.79 -0.24
C GLY A 52 11.38 2.46 0.38
N PHE A 53 10.48 1.65 0.93
CA PHE A 53 9.19 2.12 1.47
C PHE A 53 8.89 1.49 2.83
N LEU A 54 8.89 2.31 3.89
CA LEU A 54 8.35 1.89 5.18
C LEU A 54 6.83 2.03 5.15
N THR A 55 6.13 0.91 5.29
CA THR A 55 4.70 0.83 5.04
C THR A 55 3.97 0.09 6.16
N HIS A 56 2.71 0.47 6.36
CA HIS A 56 1.81 -0.22 7.27
C HIS A 56 1.23 -1.52 6.68
N CYS A 57 1.64 -1.92 5.48
CA CYS A 57 1.21 -3.15 4.79
C CYS A 57 -0.28 -3.17 4.39
N GLY A 58 -0.91 -2.00 4.21
CA GLY A 58 -2.21 -1.94 3.54
C GLY A 58 -2.09 -2.42 2.09
N TRP A 59 -3.01 -3.27 1.64
CA TRP A 59 -2.83 -4.01 0.38
C TRP A 59 -2.69 -3.12 -0.86
N ASN A 60 -3.38 -1.98 -0.91
CA ASN A 60 -3.20 -1.02 -2.01
C ASN A 60 -1.76 -0.52 -2.07
N SER A 61 -1.21 0.00 -0.97
CA SER A 61 0.17 0.50 -0.91
C SER A 61 1.21 -0.59 -1.21
N VAL A 62 0.90 -1.84 -0.85
CA VAL A 62 1.72 -3.01 -1.21
C VAL A 62 1.74 -3.23 -2.72
N LEU A 63 0.57 -3.21 -3.39
CA LEU A 63 0.48 -3.36 -4.84
C LEU A 63 1.18 -2.22 -5.58
N GLU A 64 1.07 -0.99 -5.10
CA GLU A 64 1.76 0.18 -5.67
C GLU A 64 3.28 0.05 -5.55
N SER A 65 3.78 -0.43 -4.41
CA SER A 65 5.21 -0.71 -4.19
C SER A 65 5.71 -1.80 -5.13
N ILE A 66 4.96 -2.90 -5.28
CA ILE A 66 5.29 -4.01 -6.18
C ILE A 66 5.31 -3.55 -7.63
N ALA A 67 4.28 -2.82 -8.08
CA ALA A 67 4.18 -2.32 -9.44
C ALA A 67 5.35 -1.40 -9.83
N ASN A 68 5.92 -0.68 -8.86
CA ASN A 68 7.08 0.18 -9.07
C ASN A 68 8.43 -0.49 -8.77
N GLY A 69 8.43 -1.66 -8.12
CA GLY A 69 9.62 -2.40 -7.73
C GLY A 69 10.35 -1.81 -6.52
N VAL A 70 9.61 -1.15 -5.63
CA VAL A 70 10.18 -0.52 -4.42
C VAL A 70 10.16 -1.53 -3.26
N PRO A 71 11.31 -1.91 -2.68
CA PRO A 71 11.36 -2.86 -1.57
C PRO A 71 10.82 -2.24 -0.27
N MET A 72 10.32 -3.06 0.65
CA MET A 72 9.56 -2.55 1.81
C MET A 72 10.21 -2.80 3.17
N ILE A 73 9.84 -1.96 4.15
CA ILE A 73 9.92 -2.26 5.59
C ILE A 73 8.48 -2.40 6.10
N ALA A 74 8.12 -3.58 6.56
CA ALA A 74 6.79 -3.92 7.03
C ALA A 74 6.57 -3.44 8.48
N TRP A 75 5.61 -2.53 8.68
CA TRP A 75 5.22 -1.95 9.97
C TRP A 75 3.70 -2.02 10.19
N PRO A 76 3.11 -3.21 10.35
CA PRO A 76 1.65 -3.36 10.39
C PRO A 76 1.02 -2.72 11.64
N LEU A 77 -0.15 -2.09 11.47
CA LEU A 77 -0.85 -1.37 12.54
C LEU A 77 -2.19 -2.03 12.93
N TYR A 78 -3.07 -2.31 11.96
CA TYR A 78 -4.45 -2.77 12.18
C TYR A 78 -4.97 -3.68 11.06
N ALA A 79 -6.23 -4.15 11.17
CA ALA A 79 -6.89 -5.03 10.20
C ALA A 79 -6.04 -6.27 9.85
N GLU A 80 -5.93 -6.60 8.57
CA GLU A 80 -5.21 -7.76 8.04
C GLU A 80 -3.70 -7.49 7.81
N GLN A 81 -3.23 -6.28 8.11
CA GLN A 81 -1.86 -5.83 7.80
C GLN A 81 -0.78 -6.74 8.41
N ARG A 82 -1.04 -7.36 9.57
CA ARG A 82 -0.11 -8.32 10.18
C ARG A 82 0.04 -9.59 9.35
N MET A 83 -1.05 -10.07 8.75
CA MET A 83 -1.04 -11.20 7.82
C MET A 83 -0.29 -10.81 6.54
N ASN A 84 -0.55 -9.62 6.01
CA ASN A 84 0.18 -9.10 4.85
C ASN A 84 1.69 -8.99 5.17
N ALA A 85 2.07 -8.48 6.34
CA ALA A 85 3.46 -8.38 6.75
C ALA A 85 4.18 -9.74 6.74
N VAL A 86 3.54 -10.79 7.27
CA VAL A 86 4.09 -12.17 7.23
C VAL A 86 4.24 -12.66 5.78
N LEU A 87 3.22 -12.47 4.93
CA LEU A 87 3.32 -12.82 3.51
C LEU A 87 4.50 -12.11 2.83
N LEU A 88 4.67 -10.82 3.08
CA LEU A 88 5.72 -10.01 2.44
C LEU A 88 7.13 -10.36 2.92
N THR A 89 7.30 -10.68 4.21
CA THR A 89 8.62 -10.98 4.78
C THR A 89 9.01 -12.46 4.66
N GLU A 90 8.06 -13.37 4.83
CA GLU A 90 8.33 -14.81 4.92
C GLU A 90 7.83 -15.58 3.70
N GLY A 91 6.76 -15.11 3.05
CA GLY A 91 6.17 -15.80 1.90
C GLY A 91 6.84 -15.45 0.58
N ILE A 92 7.01 -14.16 0.29
CA ILE A 92 7.55 -13.68 -0.99
C ILE A 92 8.87 -12.89 -0.87
N ASN A 93 9.36 -12.67 0.35
CA ASN A 93 10.67 -12.07 0.65
C ASN A 93 10.93 -10.72 -0.05
N VAL A 94 9.95 -9.83 -0.04
CA VAL A 94 10.05 -8.47 -0.62
C VAL A 94 10.09 -7.35 0.44
N ALA A 95 10.15 -7.73 1.72
CA ALA A 95 10.15 -6.78 2.82
C ALA A 95 11.01 -7.25 4.01
N LEU A 96 11.59 -6.28 4.73
CA LEU A 96 12.15 -6.48 6.06
C LEU A 96 11.11 -6.16 7.14
N ARG A 97 11.25 -6.75 8.32
CA ARG A 97 10.41 -6.43 9.49
C ARG A 97 11.30 -6.11 10.70
N PRO A 98 11.12 -4.95 11.34
CA PRO A 98 11.85 -4.63 12.55
C PRO A 98 11.37 -5.47 13.73
N THR A 99 12.30 -5.78 14.62
CA THR A 99 12.01 -6.45 15.88
C THR A 99 11.40 -5.47 16.89
N VAL A 100 10.52 -5.99 17.73
CA VAL A 100 9.88 -5.24 18.83
C VAL A 100 10.46 -5.69 20.16
N ASN A 101 10.59 -4.77 21.10
CA ASN A 101 10.97 -5.08 22.48
C ASN A 101 9.81 -5.77 23.22
N GLN A 102 10.03 -6.14 24.49
CA GLN A 102 9.02 -6.80 25.34
C GLN A 102 7.74 -5.97 25.54
N LYS A 103 7.79 -4.66 25.31
CA LYS A 103 6.64 -3.73 25.40
C LYS A 103 5.93 -3.54 24.05
N GLY A 104 6.36 -4.25 23.00
CA GLY A 104 5.82 -4.10 21.65
C GLY A 104 6.30 -2.84 20.92
N VAL A 105 7.37 -2.20 21.39
CA VAL A 105 7.93 -0.97 20.80
C VAL A 105 9.16 -1.32 19.96
N VAL A 106 9.27 -0.73 18.77
CA VAL A 106 10.50 -0.77 17.98
C VAL A 106 11.40 0.38 18.42
N GLU A 107 12.58 0.05 18.91
CA GLU A 107 13.57 1.05 19.36
C GLU A 107 14.23 1.76 18.18
N ARG A 108 14.74 2.98 18.42
CA ARG A 108 15.37 3.80 17.37
C ARG A 108 16.59 3.12 16.74
N GLU A 109 17.36 2.35 17.51
CA GLU A 109 18.52 1.60 17.04
C GLU A 109 18.12 0.50 16.06
N GLU A 110 17.03 -0.21 16.35
CA GLU A 110 16.50 -1.24 15.46
C GLU A 110 15.94 -0.62 14.17
N MET A 111 15.20 0.48 14.27
CA MET A 111 14.73 1.22 13.09
C MET A 111 15.90 1.66 12.19
N ALA A 112 16.91 2.28 12.78
CA ALA A 112 18.10 2.71 12.04
C ALA A 112 18.83 1.54 11.38
N LYS A 113 18.91 0.38 12.06
CA LYS A 113 19.52 -0.84 11.53
C LYS A 113 18.73 -1.37 10.33
N VAL A 114 17.41 -1.51 10.42
CA VAL A 114 16.59 -2.06 9.33
C VAL A 114 16.57 -1.12 8.12
N ILE A 115 16.50 0.20 8.32
CA ILE A 115 16.63 1.18 7.22
C ILE A 115 17.98 1.02 6.52
N LYS A 116 19.09 0.96 7.28
CA LYS A 116 20.44 0.77 6.70
C LYS A 116 20.54 -0.56 5.95
N CYS A 117 19.96 -1.62 6.50
CA CYS A 117 19.95 -2.95 5.90
C CYS A 117 19.25 -2.94 4.53
N LEU A 118 18.06 -2.35 4.44
CA LEU A 118 17.32 -2.27 3.17
C LEU A 118 18.06 -1.42 2.13
N MET A 119 18.54 -0.25 2.55
CA MET A 119 19.10 0.75 1.64
C MET A 119 20.52 0.41 1.16
N LYS A 120 21.34 -0.23 2.00
CA LYS A 120 22.78 -0.41 1.74
C LYS A 120 23.33 -1.81 2.07
N GLY A 121 22.57 -2.65 2.76
CA GLY A 121 23.03 -3.98 3.15
C GLY A 121 22.77 -5.05 2.10
N ASP A 122 23.48 -6.17 2.21
CA ASP A 122 23.37 -7.31 1.29
C ASP A 122 21.96 -7.90 1.27
N GLN A 123 21.28 -7.96 2.42
CA GLN A 123 19.89 -8.40 2.48
C GLN A 123 18.96 -7.47 1.68
N GLY A 124 19.24 -6.16 1.68
CA GLY A 124 18.52 -5.19 0.86
C GLY A 124 18.74 -5.38 -0.65
N LEU A 125 19.90 -5.88 -1.07
CA LEU A 125 20.18 -6.26 -2.46
C LEU A 125 19.32 -7.47 -2.87
N ILE A 126 19.31 -8.52 -2.04
CA ILE A 126 18.51 -9.74 -2.27
C ILE A 126 17.02 -9.38 -2.39
N ILE A 127 16.51 -8.54 -1.49
CA ILE A 127 15.10 -8.12 -1.51
C ILE A 127 14.78 -7.28 -2.76
N ARG A 128 15.71 -6.44 -3.23
CA ARG A 128 15.52 -5.68 -4.47
C ARG A 128 15.48 -6.58 -5.70
N GLU A 129 16.31 -7.61 -5.75
CA GLU A 129 16.27 -8.62 -6.81
C GLU A 129 14.95 -9.39 -6.83
N GLU A 130 14.46 -9.84 -5.66
CA GLU A 130 13.13 -10.46 -5.54
C GLU A 130 12.02 -9.50 -5.96
N MET A 131 12.05 -8.26 -5.46
CA MET A 131 11.06 -7.24 -5.80
C MET A 131 11.01 -6.95 -7.30
N SER A 132 12.16 -6.97 -8.01
CA SER A 132 12.19 -6.80 -9.47
C SER A 132 11.43 -7.92 -10.19
N LYS A 133 11.52 -9.17 -9.73
CA LYS A 133 10.77 -10.30 -10.31
C LYS A 133 9.27 -10.10 -10.17
N TYR A 134 8.82 -9.62 -9.00
CA TYR A 134 7.41 -9.33 -8.76
C TYR A 134 6.90 -8.13 -9.54
N LYS A 135 7.73 -7.09 -9.75
CA LYS A 135 7.41 -5.98 -10.64
C LYS A 135 7.14 -6.47 -12.06
N ASP A 136 8.04 -7.27 -12.62
CA ASP A 136 7.90 -7.80 -13.98
C ASP A 136 6.69 -8.72 -14.09
N ALA A 137 6.46 -9.57 -13.08
CA ALA A 137 5.29 -10.43 -13.01
C ALA A 137 3.98 -9.64 -12.94
N ALA A 138 3.93 -8.56 -12.15
CA ALA A 138 2.78 -7.68 -12.06
C ALA A 138 2.48 -7.01 -13.41
N ALA A 139 3.49 -6.43 -14.07
CA ALA A 139 3.35 -5.84 -15.40
C ALA A 139 2.86 -6.86 -16.43
N LYS A 140 3.40 -8.08 -16.42
CA LYS A 140 2.97 -9.17 -17.30
C LYS A 140 1.53 -9.59 -17.05
N ALA A 141 1.11 -9.70 -15.79
CA ALA A 141 -0.23 -10.14 -15.40
C ALA A 141 -1.33 -9.19 -15.90
N VAL A 142 -1.04 -7.88 -15.94
CA VAL A 142 -2.00 -6.84 -16.39
C VAL A 142 -1.84 -6.44 -17.86
N SER A 143 -0.88 -7.00 -18.58
CA SER A 143 -0.74 -6.80 -20.04
C SER A 143 -1.99 -7.27 -20.80
N GLU A 144 -2.14 -6.88 -22.07
CA GLU A 144 -3.30 -7.24 -22.91
C GLU A 144 -3.57 -8.76 -22.95
N SER A 145 -2.51 -9.58 -22.93
CA SER A 145 -2.61 -11.05 -22.95
C SER A 145 -2.33 -11.69 -21.57
N GLY A 146 -2.24 -10.87 -20.53
CA GLY A 146 -1.93 -11.23 -19.15
C GLY A 146 -3.04 -12.01 -18.45
N SER A 147 -2.68 -12.71 -17.38
CA SER A 147 -3.60 -13.56 -16.62
C SER A 147 -4.73 -12.76 -15.95
N SER A 148 -4.41 -11.64 -15.31
CA SER A 148 -5.40 -10.78 -14.65
C SER A 148 -6.38 -10.16 -15.65
N THR A 149 -5.86 -9.68 -16.79
CA THR A 149 -6.67 -9.13 -17.89
C THR A 149 -7.61 -10.18 -18.48
N LYS A 150 -7.11 -11.41 -18.69
CA LYS A 150 -7.92 -12.54 -19.16
C LYS A 150 -9.01 -12.93 -18.17
N ALA A 151 -8.68 -13.03 -16.88
CA ALA A 151 -9.64 -13.37 -15.84
C ALA A 151 -10.79 -12.34 -15.77
N LEU A 152 -10.45 -11.05 -15.81
CA LEU A 152 -11.47 -9.99 -15.84
C LEU A 152 -12.28 -10.03 -17.14
N SER A 153 -11.64 -10.25 -18.28
CA SER A 153 -12.34 -10.37 -19.58
C SER A 153 -13.34 -11.53 -19.60
N GLN A 154 -12.97 -12.68 -19.03
CA GLN A 154 -13.86 -13.84 -18.91
C GLN A 154 -15.08 -13.54 -18.04
N LEU A 155 -14.91 -12.78 -16.95
CA LEU A 155 -16.02 -12.32 -16.13
C LEU A 155 -16.98 -11.40 -16.92
N VAL A 156 -16.42 -10.44 -17.67
CA VAL A 156 -17.19 -9.53 -18.52
C VAL A 156 -17.98 -10.28 -19.60
N VAL A 157 -17.37 -11.30 -20.22
CA VAL A 157 -18.07 -12.15 -21.21
C VAL A 157 -19.25 -12.86 -20.56
N LYS A 158 -19.05 -13.53 -19.41
CA LYS A 158 -20.14 -14.19 -18.68
C LYS A 158 -21.29 -13.23 -18.33
N TRP A 159 -20.99 -12.00 -17.94
CA TRP A 159 -21.99 -10.99 -17.65
C TRP A 159 -22.79 -10.56 -18.89
N LYS A 160 -22.12 -10.42 -20.05
CA LYS A 160 -22.80 -10.13 -21.33
C LYS A 160 -23.72 -11.28 -21.75
N ASP A 161 -23.28 -12.52 -21.57
CA ASP A 161 -24.07 -13.71 -21.88
C ASP A 161 -25.29 -13.82 -20.97
N MET A 162 -25.13 -13.59 -19.66
CA MET A 162 -26.26 -13.54 -18.73
C MET A 162 -27.27 -12.46 -19.13
N LYS A 163 -26.81 -11.24 -19.43
CA LYS A 163 -27.69 -10.14 -19.86
C LYS A 163 -28.50 -10.50 -21.11
N SER A 164 -27.88 -11.20 -22.05
CA SER A 164 -28.52 -11.64 -23.30
C SER A 164 -29.51 -12.78 -23.09
N ASN A 165 -29.32 -13.59 -22.05
CA ASN A 165 -30.14 -14.75 -21.71
C ASN A 165 -31.28 -14.47 -20.71
N PHE A 166 -31.50 -13.21 -20.29
CA PHE A 166 -32.67 -12.83 -19.50
C PHE A 166 -33.83 -12.39 -20.42
N PRO A 167 -34.90 -13.20 -20.59
CA PRO A 167 -35.99 -12.91 -21.52
C PRO A 167 -36.90 -11.73 -21.10
N TYR A 168 -36.63 -11.10 -19.95
CA TYR A 168 -37.47 -10.06 -19.34
C TYR A 168 -36.75 -8.72 -19.14
N HIS A 169 -35.67 -8.46 -19.88
CA HIS A 169 -34.93 -7.20 -19.77
C HIS A 169 -35.80 -5.94 -20.03
N HIS A 170 -36.89 -6.09 -20.78
CA HIS A 170 -37.91 -5.07 -21.04
C HIS A 170 -39.06 -5.04 -20.02
N LEU A 171 -39.06 -5.90 -19.01
CA LEU A 171 -40.13 -6.01 -17.99
C LEU A 171 -39.65 -5.54 -16.61
N ILE A 172 -38.34 -5.61 -16.35
CA ILE A 172 -37.73 -5.15 -15.09
C ILE A 172 -37.51 -3.63 -15.11
N PHE A 173 -37.04 -3.05 -16.22
CA PHE A 173 -36.83 -1.60 -16.32
C PHE A 173 -38.15 -0.81 -16.31
N THR A 174 -39.19 -1.30 -16.97
CA THR A 174 -40.52 -0.65 -17.04
C THR A 174 -41.24 -0.64 -15.69
N LYS A 175 -40.99 -1.63 -14.84
CA LYS A 175 -41.49 -1.64 -13.44
C LYS A 175 -40.74 -0.66 -12.54
N PHE A 176 -39.49 -0.35 -12.85
CA PHE A 176 -38.71 0.64 -12.10
C PHE A 176 -39.06 2.08 -12.52
N GLU A 177 -39.30 2.33 -13.81
CA GLU A 177 -39.75 3.64 -14.30
C GLU A 177 -41.19 3.97 -13.87
N SER A 178 -42.11 2.99 -13.87
CA SER A 178 -43.49 3.22 -13.41
C SER A 178 -43.60 3.48 -11.91
N ALA A 179 -42.64 3.03 -11.10
CA ALA A 179 -42.54 3.34 -9.67
C ALA A 179 -41.97 4.74 -9.39
N LEU A 180 -41.26 5.34 -10.36
CA LEU A 180 -40.70 6.70 -10.26
C LEU A 180 -41.61 7.78 -10.87
N THR A 181 -42.71 7.39 -11.54
CA THR A 181 -43.68 8.34 -12.12
C THR A 181 -44.90 8.61 -11.22
N PHE A 182 -44.92 8.03 -10.01
CA PHE A 182 -45.90 8.33 -8.95
C PHE A 182 -45.22 9.04 -7.77
N GLN A 183 -44.70 10.24 -8.02
CA GLN A 183 -44.52 11.30 -7.02
C GLN A 183 -44.76 12.66 -7.69
#